data_AF-G7VCD8-F1
#
_entry.id   AF-G7VCD8-F1
#
_cell.length_a   1.000
_cell.length_b   1.000
_cell.length_c   1.000
_cell.angle_alpha   90.00
_cell.angle_beta   90.00
_cell.angle_gamma   90.00
#
_symmetry.space_group_name_H-M   'P 1'
#
loop_
_entity.id
_entity.type
_entity.pdbx_description
1 polymer ?
#
loop_
_entity_poly.entity_id
_entity_poly.type
_entity_poly.pdbx_seq_one_letter_code
_entity_poly.pdbx_strand_id
1 'polypeptide(L)' 'MYFVYVNKRKGRVLITRKRVLWGGWRLAAAYGNAAAAMRLARFIADVRDYVLEWDLYVFE' A
#
# COMPACT_ATOMS: atom_id res chain seq x y z
N MET A 1 10.57 6.21 4.74
CA MET A 1 9.50 5.38 5.31
C MET A 1 8.47 5.09 4.23
N TYR A 2 8.05 3.83 4.11
CA TYR A 2 7.04 3.36 3.17
C TYR A 2 5.83 2.89 3.96
N PHE A 3 4.66 3.42 3.64
CA PHE A 3 3.40 3.08 4.28
C PHE A 3 2.60 2.16 3.35
N VAL A 4 2.09 1.07 3.91
CA VAL A 4 1.19 0.15 3.22
C VAL A 4 -0.21 0.41 3.75
N TYR A 5 -1.12 0.83 2.88
CA TYR A 5 -2.52 1.07 3.17
C TYR A 5 -3.40 0.04 2.49
N VAL A 6 -4.55 -0.26 3.09
CA VAL A 6 -5.56 -1.16 2.53
C VAL A 6 -6.90 -0.44 2.50
N ASN A 7 -7.56 -0.51 1.35
CA ASN A 7 -8.93 -0.05 1.16
C ASN A 7 -9.83 -1.24 0.84
N LYS A 8 -10.51 -1.75 1.88
CA LYS A 8 -11.40 -2.92 1.73
C LYS A 8 -12.60 -2.65 0.83
N ARG A 9 -13.13 -1.41 0.84
CA ARG A 9 -14.29 -1.06 0.01
C ARG A 9 -13.96 -1.03 -1.48
N LYS A 10 -12.73 -0.63 -1.81
CA LYS A 10 -12.25 -0.57 -3.21
C LYS A 10 -11.49 -1.82 -3.65
N GLY A 11 -11.25 -2.78 -2.76
CA GLY A 11 -10.41 -3.95 -3.05
C GLY A 11 -8.99 -3.56 -3.46
N ARG A 12 -8.37 -2.62 -2.75
CA ARG A 12 -7.06 -2.05 -3.13
C ARG A 12 -6.06 -2.05 -1.99
N VAL A 13 -4.79 -2.21 -2.35
CA VAL A 13 -3.63 -2.04 -1.46
C VAL A 13 -2.77 -0.93 -2.03
N LEU A 14 -2.31 0.02 -1.23
CA LEU A 14 -1.49 1.14 -1.68
C LEU A 14 -0.17 1.16 -0.93
N ILE A 15 0.93 1.26 -1.68
CA ILE A 15 2.24 1.62 -1.11
C ILE A 15 2.52 3.09 -1.44
N THR A 16 2.89 3.88 -0.43
CA THR A 16 3.26 5.29 -0.62
C THR A 16 4.28 5.75 0.43
N ARG A 17 5.03 6.82 0.13
CA ARG A 17 5.89 7.51 1.10
C ARG A 17 5.17 8.62 1.85
N LYS A 18 3.95 8.98 1.43
CA LYS A 18 3.12 10.01 2.05
C LYS A 18 2.11 9.37 3.00
N ARG A 19 1.77 10.06 4.10
CA ARG A 19 0.67 9.60 4.96
C ARG A 19 -0.67 9.91 4.29
N VAL A 20 -1.54 8.92 4.24
CA VAL A 20 -2.91 9.03 3.74
C VAL A 20 -3.85 9.03 4.94
N LEU A 21 -4.73 10.04 5.02
CA LEU A 21 -5.67 10.24 6.13
C LEU A 21 -7.15 10.24 5.69
N TRP A 22 -7.43 9.99 4.40
CA TRP A 22 -8.79 10.10 3.83
C TRP A 22 -9.28 8.79 3.19
N GLY A 23 -10.57 8.77 2.82
CA GLY A 23 -11.07 7.92 1.73
C GLY A 23 -11.11 6.41 1.98
N GLY A 24 -11.25 5.97 3.24
CA GLY A 24 -11.40 4.55 3.58
C GLY A 24 -10.12 3.73 3.50
N TRP A 25 -8.97 4.39 3.35
CA TRP A 25 -7.65 3.77 3.47
C TRP A 25 -7.29 3.56 4.95
N ARG A 26 -6.88 2.34 5.30
CA ARG A 26 -6.40 1.98 6.64
C ARG A 26 -4.93 1.58 6.57
N LEU A 27 -4.11 2.14 7.45
CA LEU A 27 -2.69 1.78 7.53
C LEU A 27 -2.56 0.33 8.01
N ALA A 28 -1.89 -0.50 7.22
CA ALA A 28 -1.59 -1.88 7.57
C ALA A 28 -0.21 -2.02 8.20
N ALA A 29 0.80 -1.33 7.64
CA ALA A 29 2.16 -1.34 8.16
C ALA A 29 2.98 -0.14 7.66
N ALA A 30 4.09 0.14 8.35
CA ALA A 30 5.11 1.09 7.92
C ALA A 30 6.48 0.41 7.93
N TYR A 31 7.28 0.64 6.88
CA TYR A 31 8.60 0.02 6.71
C TYR A 31 9.67 1.06 6.38
N GLY A 32 10.89 0.84 6.89
CA GLY A 32 12.05 1.66 6.55
C GLY A 32 12.50 1.50 5.09
N ASN A 33 12.26 0.35 4.47
CA ASN A 33 12.69 0.01 3.11
C ASN A 33 11.52 -0.40 2.20
N ALA A 34 11.67 -0.19 0.90
CA ALA A 34 10.64 -0.46 -0.10
C ALA A 34 10.37 -1.96 -0.25
N ALA A 35 11.42 -2.80 -0.24
CA ALA A 35 11.29 -4.23 -0.47
C ALA A 35 10.41 -4.93 0.57
N ALA A 36 10.52 -4.55 1.84
CA ALA A 36 9.68 -5.07 2.92
C ALA A 36 8.22 -4.63 2.76
N ALA A 37 7.99 -3.36 2.39
CA ALA A 37 6.65 -2.86 2.08
C ALA A 37 6.02 -3.60 0.89
N MET A 38 6.79 -3.84 -0.18
CA MET A 38 6.35 -4.62 -1.34
C MET A 38 5.91 -6.02 -0.97
N ARG A 39 6.72 -6.72 -0.17
CA ARG A 39 6.42 -8.11 0.22
C ARG A 39 5.09 -8.20 0.94
N LEU A 40 4.85 -7.32 1.92
CA LEU A 40 3.57 -7.30 2.62
C LEU A 40 2.42 -6.91 1.69
N ALA A 41 2.59 -5.85 0.91
CA ALA A 41 1.52 -5.34 0.07
C ALA A 41 1.09 -6.36 -0.99
N ARG A 42 2.05 -7.07 -1.59
CA ARG A 42 1.78 -8.18 -2.52
C ARG A 42 1.07 -9.34 -1.82
N PHE A 43 1.54 -9.74 -0.65
CA PHE A 43 0.86 -10.78 0.13
C PHE A 43 -0.61 -10.43 0.42
N ILE A 44 -0.89 -9.18 0.81
CA ILE A 44 -2.27 -8.74 1.06
C ILE A 44 -3.08 -8.74 -0.25
N ALA A 45 -2.50 -8.24 -1.34
CA ALA A 45 -3.12 -8.22 -2.66
C ALA A 45 -3.51 -9.63 -3.11
N ASP A 46 -2.58 -10.58 -3.06
CA ASP A 46 -2.80 -11.95 -3.51
C ASP A 46 -3.84 -12.69 -2.66
N VAL A 47 -3.74 -12.59 -1.32
CA VAL A 47 -4.66 -13.29 -0.40
C VAL A 47 -6.08 -12.74 -0.44
N ARG A 48 -6.25 -11.45 -0.78
CA ARG A 48 -7.55 -10.78 -0.77
C ARG A 48 -8.12 -10.56 -2.16
N ASP A 49 -7.39 -10.95 -3.21
CA ASP A 49 -7.70 -10.61 -4.60
C ASP A 49 -7.88 -9.09 -4.78
N TYR A 50 -6.97 -8.31 -4.19
CA TYR A 50 -6.97 -6.85 -4.25
C TYR A 50 -5.98 -6.34 -5.28
N VAL A 51 -6.29 -5.20 -5.89
CA VAL A 51 -5.36 -4.53 -6.79
C VAL A 51 -4.26 -3.86 -5.96
N LEU A 52 -3.00 -4.23 -6.22
CA LEU A 52 -1.84 -3.55 -5.69
C LEU A 52 -1.57 -2.27 -6.48
N GLU A 53 -1.83 -1.14 -5.84
CA GLU A 53 -1.48 0.19 -6.31
C GLU A 53 -0.15 0.63 -5.73
N TRP A 54 0.63 1.31 -6.56
CA TRP A 54 1.80 2.00 -6.11
C TRP A 54 1.77 3.44 -6.59
N ASP A 55 1.71 4.36 -5.63
CA ASP A 55 2.07 5.77 -5.83
C ASP A 55 3.61 5.92 -5.85
N LEU A 56 4.25 5.23 -6.80
CA LEU A 56 5.62 5.53 -7.20
C LEU A 56 5.45 6.55 -8.32
N TYR A 57 5.44 7.83 -7.92
CA TYR A 57 6.04 8.85 -8.76
C TYR A 57 7.48 8.40 -9.05
N VAL A 58 7.64 7.61 -10.11
CA VAL A 58 8.89 7.25 -10.78
C VAL A 58 8.69 7.63 -12.23
N PHE A 59 8.53 8.92 -12.45
CA PHE A 59 8.86 9.65 -13.68
C PHE A 59 8.88 11.12 -13.28
N GLU A 60 9.92 11.50 -12.52
CA GLU A 60 10.48 12.85 -12.43
C GLU A 60 11.91 12.73 -11.86
#